data_AF-A0A6L6CUL0-F1
#
_entry.id   AF-A0A6L6CUL0-F1
#
_cell.length_a   1.000
_cell.length_b   1.000
_cell.length_c   1.000
_cell.angle_alpha   90.00
_cell.angle_beta   90.00
_cell.angle_gamma   90.00
#
_symmetry.space_group_name_H-M   'P 1'
#
loop_
_entity.id
_entity.type
_entity.pdbx_description
1 polymer ?
#
loop_
_entity_poly.entity_id
_entity_poly.type
_entity_poly.pdbx_seq_one_letter_code
_entity_poly.pdbx_strand_id
1 'polypeptide(L)'
;MSNPGSQDRQLSALPSPLARAIAFAAICIAGLTGGAIGYSLVSVQCSGSCQVGTGFGLLIGSLSGAIGMSIVAVLVLRAVGEWREISDK
;
A
#
# COMPACT_ATOMS: atom_id res chain seq x y z
N MET A 1 27.52 5.76 29.73
CA MET A 1 27.12 4.34 29.78
C MET A 1 25.79 4.21 29.07
N SER A 2 25.79 3.79 27.80
CA SER A 2 24.58 3.47 27.03
C SER A 2 24.00 2.16 27.58
N ASN A 3 22.80 2.22 28.17
CA ASN A 3 22.11 1.05 28.69
C ASN A 3 21.58 0.22 27.50
N PRO A 4 22.08 -1.01 27.27
CA PRO A 4 21.75 -1.81 26.08
C PRO A 4 20.25 -2.08 25.92
N GLY A 5 19.47 -2.09 27.02
CA GLY A 5 18.02 -2.32 26.96
C GLY A 5 17.19 -1.17 26.36
N SER A 6 17.75 0.03 26.22
CA SER A 6 17.03 1.17 25.61
C SER A 6 17.02 1.14 24.08
N GLN A 7 18.07 0.57 23.45
CA GLN A 7 18.19 0.49 22.00
C GLN A 7 17.25 -0.57 21.41
N ASP A 8 17.10 -1.74 22.04
CA ASP A 8 16.17 -2.79 21.57
C ASP A 8 14.71 -2.31 21.60
N ARG A 9 14.30 -1.55 22.62
CA ARG A 9 12.96 -0.96 22.69
C ARG A 9 12.74 0.14 21.65
N GLN A 10 13.78 0.90 21.28
CA GLN A 10 13.71 1.88 20.20
C GLN A 10 13.73 1.24 18.80
N LEU A 11 14.45 0.15 18.58
CA LEU A 11 14.40 -0.61 17.32
C LEU A 11 13.05 -1.33 17.13
N SER A 12 12.38 -1.73 18.23
CA SER A 12 11.04 -2.32 18.20
C SER A 12 9.90 -1.29 17.95
N ALA A 13 10.15 -0.01 18.24
CA ALA A 13 9.20 1.09 18.03
C ALA A 13 9.10 1.56 16.57
N LEU A 14 10.12 1.32 15.75
CA LEU A 14 10.06 1.50 14.31
C LEU A 14 9.40 0.24 13.72
N PRO A 15 8.17 0.29 13.14
CA PRO A 15 7.54 -0.90 12.58
C PRO A 15 8.52 -1.69 11.72
N SER A 16 8.53 -3.02 11.91
CA SER A 16 9.56 -3.89 11.35
C SER A 16 9.76 -3.59 9.86
N PRO A 17 11.02 -3.53 9.39
CA PRO A 17 11.32 -3.17 8.01
C PRO A 17 10.61 -4.09 7.02
N LEU A 18 10.42 -5.36 7.39
CA LEU A 18 9.65 -6.34 6.64
C LEU A 18 8.16 -5.97 6.53
N ALA A 19 7.52 -5.52 7.62
CA ALA A 19 6.11 -5.09 7.57
C ALA A 19 5.91 -3.87 6.66
N ARG A 20 6.85 -2.92 6.68
CA ARG A 20 6.82 -1.76 5.76
C ARG A 20 7.01 -2.17 4.30
N ALA A 21 7.94 -3.10 4.04
CA ALA A 21 8.18 -3.62 2.69
C ALA A 21 6.95 -4.34 2.13
N ILE A 22 6.28 -5.16 2.95
CA ILE A 22 5.04 -5.86 2.54
C ILE A 22 3.92 -4.86 2.28
N ALA A 23 3.73 -3.86 3.15
CA ALA A 23 2.74 -2.82 2.95
C ALA A 23 2.95 -2.06 1.62
N PHE A 24 4.20 -1.67 1.34
CA PHE A 24 4.55 -1.00 0.09
C PHE A 24 4.30 -1.90 -1.13
N ALA A 25 4.74 -3.16 -1.07
CA ALA A 25 4.51 -4.12 -2.15
C ALA A 25 3.00 -4.30 -2.43
N ALA A 26 2.18 -4.38 -1.39
CA ALA A 26 0.74 -4.49 -1.53
C ALA A 26 0.11 -3.26 -2.21
N ILE A 27 0.56 -2.05 -1.87
CA ILE A 27 0.12 -0.81 -2.53
C ILE A 27 0.51 -0.81 -4.01
N CYS A 28 1.74 -1.21 -4.34
CA CYS A 28 2.17 -1.32 -5.73
C CYS A 28 1.33 -2.33 -6.51
N ILE A 29 1.07 -3.51 -5.96
CA ILE A 29 0.26 -4.55 -6.60
C ILE A 29 -1.18 -4.05 -6.80
N ALA A 30 -1.76 -3.38 -5.80
CA ALA A 30 -3.10 -2.81 -5.90
C ALA A 30 -3.16 -1.70 -6.98
N GLY A 31 -2.16 -0.84 -7.05
CA GLY A 31 -2.06 0.19 -8.10
C GLY A 31 -1.90 -0.40 -9.50
N LEU A 32 -1.04 -1.41 -9.68
CA LEU A 32 -0.89 -2.11 -10.96
C LEU A 32 -2.21 -2.77 -11.40
N THR A 33 -2.89 -3.43 -10.46
CA THR A 33 -4.19 -4.07 -10.71
C THR A 33 -5.26 -3.04 -11.04
N GLY A 34 -5.35 -1.94 -10.28
CA GLY A 34 -6.27 -0.83 -10.55
C GLY A 34 -6.03 -0.19 -11.91
N GLY A 35 -4.77 -0.02 -12.31
CA GLY A 35 -4.40 0.48 -13.63
C GLY A 35 -4.80 -0.48 -14.77
N ALA A 36 -4.59 -1.78 -14.58
CA ALA A 36 -5.03 -2.80 -15.54
C ALA A 36 -6.55 -2.84 -15.71
N ILE A 37 -7.30 -2.66 -14.62
CA ILE A 37 -8.76 -2.53 -14.65
C ILE A 37 -9.15 -1.26 -15.41
N GLY A 38 -8.55 -0.11 -15.08
CA GLY A 38 -8.82 1.16 -15.75
C GLY A 38 -8.51 1.15 -17.25
N TYR A 39 -7.42 0.48 -17.66
CA TYR A 39 -7.12 0.22 -19.07
C TYR A 39 -8.22 -0.60 -19.74
N SER A 40 -8.62 -1.71 -19.10
CA SER A 40 -9.63 -2.63 -19.64
C SER A 40 -10.99 -1.97 -19.82
N LEU A 41 -11.38 -1.09 -18.90
CA LEU A 41 -12.62 -0.32 -19.00
C LEU A 41 -12.63 0.59 -20.24
N VAL A 42 -11.52 1.25 -20.54
CA VAL A 42 -11.43 2.13 -21.71
C VAL A 42 -11.31 1.33 -23.00
N SER A 43 -10.61 0.20 -22.99
CA SER A 43 -10.48 -0.66 -24.18
C SER A 43 -11.81 -1.26 -24.64
N VAL A 44 -12.76 -1.48 -23.72
CA VAL A 44 -14.11 -1.97 -24.07
C VAL A 44 -14.98 -0.86 -24.66
N GLN A 45 -14.72 0.40 -24.30
CA GLN A 45 -15.55 1.55 -24.69
C GLN A 45 -15.14 2.18 -26.03
N CYS A 46 -13.97 1.83 -26.58
CA CYS A 46 -13.44 2.46 -27.79
C CYS A 46 -12.96 1.45 -28.84
N SER A 47 -13.41 1.63 -30.07
CA SER A 47 -12.92 0.95 -31.28
C SER A 47 -12.15 1.95 -32.16
N GLY A 48 -10.99 2.45 -31.71
CA GLY A 48 -10.23 3.48 -32.43
C GLY A 48 -9.04 4.06 -31.64
N SER A 49 -8.54 5.22 -32.04
CA SER A 49 -7.40 5.91 -31.42
C SER A 49 -7.76 6.64 -30.12
N CYS A 50 -8.04 5.87 -29.05
CA CYS A 50 -8.35 6.41 -27.72
C CYS A 50 -7.13 6.46 -26.78
N GLN A 51 -5.93 6.73 -27.32
CA GLN A 51 -4.68 6.71 -26.55
C GLN A 51 -4.71 7.63 -25.31
N VAL A 52 -5.31 8.82 -25.44
CA VAL A 52 -5.46 9.76 -24.31
C VAL A 52 -6.41 9.18 -23.25
N GLY A 53 -7.56 8.65 -23.66
CA GLY A 53 -8.52 8.03 -22.74
C GLY A 53 -7.94 6.81 -22.03
N THR A 54 -7.22 5.95 -22.75
CA THR A 54 -6.57 4.77 -22.19
C THR A 54 -5.50 5.16 -21.17
N GLY A 55 -4.73 6.22 -21.45
CA GLY A 55 -3.77 6.78 -20.51
C GLY A 55 -4.43 7.29 -19.23
N PHE A 56 -5.54 8.03 -19.35
CA PHE A 56 -6.31 8.49 -18.18
C PHE A 56 -6.94 7.34 -17.39
N GLY A 57 -7.50 6.34 -18.06
CA GLY A 57 -8.06 5.15 -17.42
C GLY A 57 -7.01 4.40 -16.60
N LEU A 58 -5.83 4.18 -17.17
CA LEU A 58 -4.70 3.56 -16.47
C LEU A 58 -4.24 4.41 -15.29
N LEU A 59 -4.08 5.72 -15.47
CA LEU A 59 -3.61 6.64 -14.43
C LEU A 59 -4.59 6.70 -13.24
N ILE A 60 -5.87 6.97 -13.51
CA ILE A 60 -6.91 7.10 -12.47
C ILE A 60 -7.16 5.76 -11.79
N GLY A 61 -7.22 4.67 -12.56
CA GLY A 61 -7.36 3.31 -12.03
C GLY A 61 -6.20 2.94 -11.10
N SER A 62 -4.96 3.23 -11.50
CA SER A 62 -3.80 2.94 -10.65
C SER A 62 -3.75 3.80 -9.39
N LEU A 63 -4.06 5.09 -9.51
CA LEU A 63 -4.04 6.02 -8.39
C LEU A 63 -5.12 5.68 -7.35
N SER A 64 -6.35 5.40 -7.80
CA SER A 64 -7.44 4.99 -6.91
C SER A 64 -7.13 3.67 -6.18
N GLY A 65 -6.61 2.67 -6.90
CA GLY A 65 -6.18 1.39 -6.30
C GLY A 65 -5.07 1.57 -5.26
N ALA A 66 -4.06 2.38 -5.57
CA ALA A 66 -2.95 2.67 -4.65
C ALA A 66 -3.42 3.46 -3.41
N ILE A 67 -4.26 4.48 -3.58
CA ILE A 67 -4.80 5.27 -2.47
C ILE A 67 -5.63 4.37 -1.54
N GLY A 68 -6.54 3.56 -2.09
CA GLY A 68 -7.36 2.64 -1.30
C GLY A 68 -6.49 1.67 -0.49
N MET A 69 -5.49 1.07 -1.13
CA MET A 69 -4.61 0.12 -0.46
C MET A 69 -3.70 0.79 0.57
N SER A 70 -3.31 2.05 0.37
CA SER A 70 -2.53 2.80 1.36
C SER A 70 -3.30 2.96 2.68
N ILE A 71 -4.61 3.21 2.61
CA ILE A 71 -5.46 3.33 3.81
C ILE A 71 -5.51 1.98 4.53
N VAL A 72 -5.82 0.90 3.80
CA VAL A 72 -5.88 -0.46 4.37
C VAL A 72 -4.55 -0.85 5.00
N ALA A 73 -3.43 -0.59 4.34
CA ALA A 73 -2.11 -0.89 4.87
C ALA A 73 -1.84 -0.17 6.20
N VAL A 74 -2.21 1.12 6.30
CA VAL A 74 -2.08 1.87 7.56
C VAL A 74 -2.98 1.27 8.64
N LEU A 75 -4.24 0.96 8.32
CA LEU A 75 -5.17 0.35 9.29
C LEU A 75 -4.66 -1.00 9.80
N VAL A 76 -4.11 -1.84 8.92
CA VAL A 76 -3.51 -3.13 9.30
C VAL A 76 -2.30 -2.92 10.21
N LEU A 77 -1.39 -1.99 9.87
CA LEU A 77 -0.24 -1.69 10.72
C LEU A 77 -0.66 -1.13 12.08
N ARG A 78 -1.76 -0.35 12.15
CA ARG A 78 -2.35 0.12 13.41
C ARG A 78 -2.88 -1.04 14.23
N ALA A 79 -3.68 -1.92 13.63
CA ALA A 79 -4.23 -3.09 14.30
C ALA A 79 -3.10 -3.97 14.87
N VAL A 80 -2.09 -4.30 14.07
CA VAL A 80 -0.92 -5.10 14.50
C VAL A 80 -0.13 -4.41 15.62
N GLY A 81 -0.11 -3.07 15.64
CA GLY A 81 0.46 -2.29 16.74
C GLY A 81 -0.31 -2.47 18.05
N GLU A 82 -1.64 -2.40 18.00
CA GLU A 82 -2.52 -2.54 19.17
C GLU A 82 -2.37 -3.93 19.81
N TRP A 83 -2.40 -5.00 19.01
CA TRP A 83 -2.23 -6.38 19.52
C TRP A 83 -0.88 -6.60 20.22
N ARG A 84 0.19 -5.94 19.75
CA ARG A 84 1.52 -6.08 20.34
C ARG A 84 1.64 -5.39 21.70
N GLU A 85 1.01 -4.23 21.86
CA GLU A 85 0.95 -3.53 23.15
C GLU A 85 0.18 -4.33 24.22
N ILE A 86 -0.84 -5.09 23.82
CA ILE A 86 -1.60 -5.97 24.73
C ILE A 86 -0.77 -7.19 25.14
N SER A 87 0.02 -7.75 24.22
CA SER A 87 0.82 -8.96 24.48
C SER A 87 2.05 -8.70 25.36
N ASP A 88 2.57 -7.47 25.35
CA ASP A 88 3.74 -7.06 26.14
C ASP A 88 3.39 -6.66 27.60
N LYS A 89 2.10 -6.54 27.95
CA LYS A 89 1.61 -6.29 29.32
C LYS A 89 1.29 -7.57 30.06
#